data_AF-A0A246PI27-F1
#
_entry.id   AF-A0A246PI27-F1
#
_cell.length_a   1.000
_cell.length_b   1.000
_cell.length_c   1.000
_cell.angle_alpha   90.00
_cell.angle_beta   90.00
_cell.angle_gamma   90.00
#
_symmetry.space_group_name_H-M   'P 1'
#
loop_
_entity.id
_entity.type
_entity.pdbx_description
1 polymer ?
#
loop_
_entity_poly.entity_id
_entity_poly.type
_entity_poly.pdbx_seq_one_letter_code
_entity_poly.pdbx_strand_id
1 'polypeptide(L)'
;MSLALFGQDNDYITGDKESYRVFKGFIEVLKILLPETLGFNEINIKDGEVILKTDTGDFLIDSVSGGIGAIIDLAWQIYMYDNESPFLVIIDEIENHLHPSMQRNILPNLIKAFPNAQFIVTTHSPFVVNSVINSNVYALKYDDNKRVCSYKLDFHNKSANALEILRDVLGVPVTFPIWIEEKLDVILKKYRDTQLTAKTYTNLKNELNEMGLGEHMPQALDVLQRGNIK
;
A
#
# COMPACT_ATOMS: atom_id res chain seq x y z
N MET A 1 -12.67 -23.46 -4.09
CA MET A 1 -12.18 -23.22 -5.46
C MET A 1 -11.93 -24.59 -6.10
N SER A 2 -12.66 -24.99 -7.15
CA SER A 2 -12.50 -26.30 -7.81
C SER A 2 -11.32 -26.27 -8.80
N LEU A 3 -10.13 -25.92 -8.31
CA LEU A 3 -8.88 -25.97 -9.07
C LEU A 3 -8.32 -27.40 -9.15
N ALA A 4 -8.81 -28.31 -8.29
CA ALA A 4 -8.39 -29.70 -8.17
C ALA A 4 -8.65 -30.60 -9.40
N LEU A 5 -9.41 -30.14 -10.40
CA LEU A 5 -9.80 -30.94 -11.56
C LEU A 5 -8.80 -30.91 -12.73
N PHE A 6 -7.70 -30.15 -12.63
CA PHE A 6 -6.83 -29.84 -13.79
C PHE A 6 -5.44 -30.50 -13.77
N GLY A 7 -5.28 -31.65 -13.10
CA GLY A 7 -4.02 -32.40 -13.06
C GLY A 7 -3.58 -32.97 -14.42
N GLN A 8 -2.29 -32.85 -14.72
CA GLN A 8 -1.67 -33.04 -16.05
C GLN A 8 -1.53 -34.52 -16.50
N ASP A 9 -1.81 -35.50 -15.62
CA ASP A 9 -1.57 -36.94 -15.88
C ASP A 9 -2.85 -37.79 -15.75
N ASN A 10 -3.93 -37.34 -16.37
CA ASN A 10 -5.11 -38.19 -16.55
C ASN A 10 -5.50 -38.20 -18.02
N ASP A 11 -5.15 -39.27 -18.72
CA ASP A 11 -5.52 -39.58 -20.13
C ASP A 11 -7.04 -39.66 -20.37
N TYR A 12 -7.85 -39.38 -19.33
CA TYR A 12 -9.32 -39.35 -19.37
C TYR A 12 -9.94 -37.97 -19.14
N ILE A 13 -9.15 -36.89 -19.12
CA ILE A 13 -9.71 -35.55 -19.25
C ILE A 13 -9.32 -35.05 -20.64
N THR A 14 -10.27 -35.16 -21.56
CA THR A 14 -10.46 -34.15 -22.61
C THR A 14 -10.76 -32.82 -21.92
N GLY A 15 -9.77 -32.31 -21.18
CA GLY A 15 -9.84 -31.07 -20.43
C GLY A 15 -9.87 -29.98 -21.46
N ASP A 16 -11.07 -29.45 -21.65
CA ASP A 16 -11.39 -28.32 -22.50
C ASP A 16 -10.18 -27.38 -22.67
N LYS A 17 -9.64 -27.28 -23.90
CA LYS A 17 -8.42 -26.51 -24.20
C LYS A 17 -8.51 -25.07 -23.67
N GLU A 18 -9.72 -24.53 -23.58
CA GLU A 18 -10.02 -23.24 -22.99
C GLU A 18 -9.70 -23.20 -21.49
N SER A 19 -10.10 -24.20 -20.71
CA SER A 19 -9.79 -24.26 -19.28
C SER A 19 -8.28 -24.30 -19.00
N TYR A 20 -7.51 -25.03 -19.80
CA TYR A 20 -6.05 -25.03 -19.70
C TYR A 20 -5.44 -23.66 -20.06
N ARG A 21 -5.96 -23.02 -21.10
CA ARG A 21 -5.55 -21.68 -21.54
C ARG A 21 -5.81 -20.63 -20.45
N VAL A 22 -7.00 -20.67 -19.85
CA VAL A 22 -7.39 -19.81 -18.71
C VAL A 22 -6.43 -20.02 -17.54
N PHE A 23 -6.15 -21.27 -17.18
CA PHE A 23 -5.22 -21.57 -16.09
C PHE A 23 -3.80 -21.06 -16.36
N LYS A 24 -3.27 -21.25 -17.58
CA LYS A 24 -1.95 -20.73 -17.95
C LYS A 24 -1.90 -19.21 -17.97
N GLY A 25 -2.95 -18.55 -18.47
CA GLY A 25 -3.03 -17.08 -18.43
C GLY A 25 -3.05 -16.55 -16.99
N PHE A 26 -3.74 -17.24 -16.08
CA PHE A 26 -3.74 -16.86 -14.67
C PHE A 26 -2.36 -16.98 -14.01
N ILE A 27 -1.57 -18.00 -14.35
CA ILE A 27 -0.19 -18.14 -13.86
C ILE A 27 0.67 -16.93 -14.28
N GLU A 28 0.52 -16.46 -15.52
CA GLU A 28 1.27 -15.28 -16.00
C GLU A 28 0.85 -14.00 -15.26
N VAL A 29 -0.43 -13.85 -14.93
CA VAL A 29 -0.91 -12.77 -14.07
C VAL A 29 -0.27 -12.85 -12.67
N LEU A 30 -0.23 -14.04 -12.06
CA LEU A 30 0.37 -14.23 -10.74
C LEU A 30 1.86 -13.94 -10.70
N LYS A 31 2.61 -14.24 -11.77
CA LYS A 31 4.04 -13.85 -11.89
C LYS A 31 4.26 -12.35 -11.84
N ILE A 32 3.27 -11.55 -12.26
CA ILE A 32 3.34 -10.08 -12.19
C ILE A 32 2.93 -9.59 -10.80
N LEU A 33 1.89 -10.19 -10.21
CA LEU A 33 1.29 -9.70 -8.96
C LEU A 33 2.03 -10.14 -7.70
N LEU A 34 2.51 -11.38 -7.67
CA LEU A 34 3.19 -11.92 -6.51
C LEU A 34 4.57 -11.28 -6.33
N PRO A 35 5.02 -11.05 -5.09
CA PRO A 35 6.30 -10.41 -4.84
C PRO A 35 7.46 -11.28 -5.32
N GLU A 36 8.46 -10.66 -5.96
CA GLU A 36 9.67 -11.35 -6.45
C GLU A 36 10.39 -12.12 -5.34
N THR A 37 10.32 -11.65 -4.09
CA THR A 37 10.90 -12.32 -2.92
C THR A 37 10.30 -13.70 -2.65
N LEU A 38 9.06 -13.96 -3.12
CA LEU A 38 8.45 -15.29 -3.04
C LEU A 38 9.09 -16.23 -4.07
N GLY A 39 9.60 -15.73 -5.20
CA GLY A 39 10.19 -16.54 -6.26
C GLY A 39 9.17 -17.46 -6.95
N PHE A 40 7.95 -16.98 -7.17
CA PHE A 40 6.87 -17.79 -7.76
C PHE A 40 7.15 -18.14 -9.23
N ASN A 41 7.08 -19.45 -9.55
CA ASN A 41 7.37 -19.98 -10.88
C ASN A 41 6.12 -20.51 -11.59
N GLU A 42 5.38 -21.40 -10.94
CA GLU A 42 4.19 -22.05 -11.50
C GLU A 42 3.26 -22.60 -10.43
N ILE A 43 2.08 -23.05 -10.84
CA ILE A 43 1.16 -23.83 -10.01
C ILE A 43 1.13 -25.26 -10.54
N ASN A 44 1.30 -26.22 -9.63
CA ASN A 44 1.14 -27.64 -9.90
C ASN A 44 -0.07 -28.16 -9.12
N ILE A 45 -0.87 -29.02 -9.74
CA ILE A 45 -2.02 -29.67 -9.08
C ILE A 45 -1.69 -31.15 -8.95
N LYS A 46 -1.56 -31.61 -7.71
CA LYS A 46 -1.23 -33.01 -7.41
C LYS A 46 -2.20 -33.54 -6.36
N ASP A 47 -2.81 -34.69 -6.63
CA ASP A 47 -3.74 -35.37 -5.71
C ASP A 47 -4.91 -34.47 -5.23
N GLY A 48 -5.33 -33.52 -6.08
CA GLY A 48 -6.38 -32.54 -5.78
C GLY A 48 -5.92 -31.33 -4.96
N GLU A 49 -4.64 -31.27 -4.59
CA GLU A 49 -4.04 -30.14 -3.90
C GLU A 49 -3.39 -29.17 -4.90
N VAL A 50 -3.50 -27.87 -4.64
CA VAL A 50 -2.88 -26.81 -5.42
C VAL A 50 -1.56 -26.40 -4.75
N ILE A 51 -0.45 -26.62 -5.44
CA ILE A 51 0.91 -26.40 -4.96
C ILE A 51 1.53 -25.25 -5.75
N LEU A 52 1.98 -24.21 -5.04
CA LEU A 52 2.79 -23.13 -5.60
C LEU A 52 4.25 -23.58 -5.64
N LYS A 53 4.83 -23.63 -6.83
CA LYS A 53 6.25 -23.85 -7.04
C LYS A 53 6.98 -22.53 -6.88
N THR A 54 7.94 -22.48 -5.97
CA THR A 54 8.79 -21.31 -5.78
C THR A 54 10.27 -21.66 -5.74
N ASP A 55 11.14 -20.67 -5.90
CA ASP A 55 12.59 -20.85 -5.79
C ASP A 55 13.04 -21.34 -4.40
N THR A 56 12.27 -21.01 -3.36
CA THR A 56 12.61 -21.33 -1.97
C THR A 56 11.99 -22.63 -1.47
N GLY A 57 11.05 -23.19 -2.24
CA GLY A 57 10.33 -24.41 -1.87
C GLY A 57 8.92 -24.45 -2.45
N ASP A 58 8.27 -25.60 -2.31
CA ASP A 58 6.91 -25.81 -2.75
C ASP A 58 5.95 -25.66 -1.58
N PHE A 59 4.87 -24.90 -1.77
CA PHE A 59 3.90 -24.63 -0.71
C PHE A 59 2.49 -24.95 -1.19
N LEU A 60 1.67 -25.52 -0.30
CA LEU A 60 0.24 -25.62 -0.54
C LEU A 60 -0.36 -24.21 -0.58
N ILE A 61 -1.34 -24.00 -1.46
CA ILE A 61 -2.04 -22.72 -1.54
C ILE A 61 -2.68 -22.32 -0.20
N ASP A 62 -3.13 -23.29 0.58
CA ASP A 62 -3.72 -23.06 1.91
C ASP A 62 -2.68 -22.67 2.98
N SER A 63 -1.38 -22.85 2.67
CA SER A 63 -0.27 -22.53 3.58
C SER A 63 0.36 -21.17 3.28
N VAL A 64 -0.10 -20.45 2.25
CA VAL A 64 0.42 -19.11 1.94
C VAL A 64 0.01 -18.11 3.02
N SER A 65 0.79 -17.04 3.19
CA SER A 65 0.42 -15.98 4.14
C SER A 65 -0.86 -15.27 3.69
N GLY A 66 -1.63 -14.74 4.64
CA GLY A 66 -2.93 -14.10 4.34
C GLY A 66 -2.84 -12.99 3.29
N GLY A 67 -1.75 -12.21 3.28
CA GLY A 67 -1.53 -11.19 2.26
C GLY A 67 -1.28 -11.75 0.85
N ILE A 68 -0.61 -12.90 0.73
CA ILE A 68 -0.42 -13.58 -0.56
C ILE A 68 -1.74 -14.19 -1.03
N GLY A 69 -2.48 -14.83 -0.14
CA GLY A 69 -3.81 -15.37 -0.43
C GLY A 69 -4.76 -14.30 -0.95
N ALA A 70 -4.81 -13.14 -0.28
CA ALA A 70 -5.63 -12.00 -0.70
C ALA A 70 -5.28 -11.50 -2.12
N ILE A 71 -3.99 -11.46 -2.49
CA ILE A 71 -3.57 -11.10 -3.85
C ILE A 71 -4.04 -12.14 -4.85
N ILE A 72 -3.88 -13.44 -4.56
CA ILE A 72 -4.30 -14.52 -5.46
C ILE A 72 -5.81 -14.48 -5.68
N ASP A 73 -6.59 -14.29 -4.61
CA ASP A 73 -8.04 -14.21 -4.67
C ASP A 73 -8.52 -12.99 -5.48
N LEU A 74 -7.93 -11.81 -5.23
CA LEU A 74 -8.22 -10.59 -5.97
C LEU A 74 -7.86 -10.75 -7.45
N ALA A 75 -6.68 -11.31 -7.74
CA ALA A 75 -6.22 -11.57 -9.09
C ALA A 75 -7.18 -12.49 -9.83
N TRP A 76 -7.61 -13.57 -9.18
CA TRP A 76 -8.53 -14.53 -9.77
C TRP A 76 -9.87 -13.88 -10.12
N GLN A 77 -10.42 -13.09 -9.20
CA GLN A 77 -11.66 -12.36 -9.44
C GLN A 77 -11.55 -11.45 -10.66
N ILE A 78 -10.52 -10.58 -10.71
CA ILE A 78 -10.33 -9.67 -11.84
C ILE A 78 -10.11 -10.44 -13.15
N TYR A 79 -9.28 -11.48 -13.13
CA TYR A 79 -8.95 -12.28 -14.31
C TYR A 79 -10.17 -12.98 -14.91
N MET A 80 -11.12 -13.43 -14.09
CA MET A 80 -12.38 -14.02 -14.60
C MET A 80 -13.29 -13.01 -15.30
N TYR A 81 -13.16 -11.72 -15.01
CA TYR A 81 -13.93 -10.66 -15.68
C TYR A 81 -13.21 -10.04 -16.87
N ASP A 82 -11.90 -10.26 -17.01
CA ASP A 82 -11.09 -9.72 -18.11
C ASP A 82 -11.43 -10.44 -19.42
N ASN A 83 -12.26 -9.80 -20.24
CA ASN A 83 -12.71 -10.29 -21.53
C ASN A 83 -12.13 -9.46 -22.70
N GLU A 84 -10.90 -8.97 -22.55
CA GLU A 84 -10.19 -8.15 -23.56
C GLU A 84 -10.89 -6.84 -23.95
N SER A 85 -11.92 -6.44 -23.19
CA SER A 85 -12.66 -5.19 -23.34
C SER A 85 -12.43 -4.29 -22.13
N PRO A 86 -12.45 -2.95 -22.29
CA PRO A 86 -12.28 -2.05 -21.15
C PRO A 86 -13.31 -2.29 -20.04
N PHE A 87 -12.86 -2.38 -18.80
CA PHE A 87 -13.71 -2.60 -17.63
C PHE A 87 -13.26 -1.81 -16.41
N LEU A 88 -14.14 -1.66 -15.42
CA LEU A 88 -13.89 -0.89 -14.20
C LEU A 88 -13.73 -1.83 -13.01
N VAL A 89 -12.66 -1.66 -12.26
CA VAL A 89 -12.42 -2.37 -10.99
C VAL A 89 -12.42 -1.35 -9.86
N ILE A 90 -13.33 -1.54 -8.90
CA ILE A 90 -13.41 -0.72 -7.69
C ILE A 90 -12.96 -1.58 -6.52
N ILE A 91 -11.96 -1.09 -5.77
CA ILE A 91 -11.42 -1.81 -4.62
C ILE A 91 -11.42 -0.88 -3.41
N ASP A 92 -12.09 -1.29 -2.35
CA ASP A 92 -12.03 -0.61 -1.07
C ASP A 92 -10.87 -1.17 -0.24
N GLU A 93 -10.07 -0.30 0.38
CA GLU A 93 -8.93 -0.66 1.25
C GLU A 93 -7.99 -1.70 0.63
N ILE A 94 -7.42 -1.39 -0.55
CA ILE A 94 -6.56 -2.31 -1.31
C ILE A 94 -5.35 -2.84 -0.51
N GLU A 95 -4.92 -2.14 0.55
CA GLU A 95 -3.83 -2.54 1.42
C GLU A 95 -4.20 -3.57 2.50
N ASN A 96 -5.49 -3.89 2.67
CA ASN A 96 -5.94 -4.69 3.79
C ASN A 96 -5.23 -6.06 3.79
N HIS A 97 -4.71 -6.47 4.95
CA HIS A 97 -3.88 -7.67 5.13
C HIS A 97 -2.54 -7.73 4.36
N LEU A 98 -2.15 -6.68 3.62
CA LEU A 98 -0.88 -6.65 2.89
C LEU A 98 0.27 -6.11 3.75
N HIS A 99 1.43 -6.78 3.68
CA HIS A 99 2.65 -6.26 4.28
C HIS A 99 3.07 -4.93 3.61
N PRO A 100 3.67 -3.96 4.31
CA PRO A 100 4.03 -2.65 3.74
C PRO A 100 4.88 -2.69 2.47
N SER A 101 5.74 -3.71 2.31
CA SER A 101 6.50 -3.91 1.07
C SER A 101 5.60 -4.23 -0.13
N MET A 102 4.54 -5.01 0.09
CA MET A 102 3.57 -5.41 -0.95
C MET A 102 2.63 -4.24 -1.31
N GLN A 103 2.26 -3.42 -0.33
CA GLN A 103 1.43 -2.22 -0.54
C GLN A 103 2.05 -1.24 -1.55
N ARG A 104 3.38 -1.17 -1.65
CA ARG A 104 4.08 -0.31 -2.63
C ARG A 104 3.98 -0.80 -4.06
N ASN A 105 3.83 -2.11 -4.26
CA ASN A 105 3.91 -2.73 -5.58
C ASN A 105 2.55 -3.23 -6.10
N ILE A 106 1.56 -3.40 -5.22
CA ILE A 106 0.27 -3.99 -5.60
C ILE A 106 -0.43 -3.24 -6.72
N LEU A 107 -0.56 -1.90 -6.62
CA LEU A 107 -1.28 -1.11 -7.61
C LEU A 107 -0.53 -1.01 -8.96
N PRO A 108 0.79 -0.73 -9.01
CA PRO A 108 1.57 -0.85 -10.24
C PRO A 108 1.47 -2.22 -10.91
N ASN A 109 1.53 -3.29 -10.11
CA ASN A 109 1.45 -4.66 -10.63
C ASN A 109 0.06 -4.98 -11.17
N LEU A 110 -1.02 -4.53 -10.52
CA LEU A 110 -2.39 -4.66 -11.02
C LEU A 110 -2.61 -3.95 -12.35
N ILE A 111 -2.12 -2.71 -12.49
CA ILE A 111 -2.19 -1.94 -13.75
C ILE A 111 -1.42 -2.66 -14.87
N LYS A 112 -0.26 -3.23 -14.54
CA LYS A 112 0.55 -4.00 -15.51
C LYS A 112 -0.11 -5.32 -15.90
N ALA A 113 -0.70 -6.03 -14.94
CA ALA A 113 -1.33 -7.32 -15.15
C ALA A 113 -2.65 -7.21 -15.94
N PHE A 114 -3.41 -6.13 -15.73
CA PHE A 114 -4.72 -5.92 -16.34
C PHE A 114 -4.77 -4.56 -17.07
N PRO A 115 -4.17 -4.45 -18.26
CA PRO A 115 -4.07 -3.18 -18.98
C PRO A 115 -5.43 -2.63 -19.47
N ASN A 116 -6.45 -3.48 -19.59
CA ASN A 116 -7.81 -3.09 -19.97
C ASN A 116 -8.65 -2.60 -18.77
N ALA A 117 -8.15 -2.75 -17.54
CA ALA A 117 -8.86 -2.36 -16.35
C ALA A 117 -8.57 -0.91 -15.97
N GLN A 118 -9.63 -0.13 -15.74
CA GLN A 118 -9.54 1.12 -15.00
C GLN A 118 -9.72 0.82 -13.51
N PHE A 119 -8.76 1.23 -12.68
CA PHE A 119 -8.82 1.04 -11.23
C PHE A 119 -9.30 2.29 -10.51
N ILE A 120 -10.30 2.14 -9.63
CA ILE A 120 -10.66 3.11 -8.61
C ILE A 120 -10.44 2.45 -7.26
N VAL A 121 -9.46 2.94 -6.51
CA VAL A 121 -9.08 2.34 -5.23
C VAL A 121 -9.22 3.34 -4.09
N THR A 122 -9.64 2.87 -2.93
CA THR A 122 -9.51 3.60 -1.67
C THR A 122 -8.35 3.00 -0.88
N THR A 123 -7.71 3.83 -0.05
CA THR A 123 -6.60 3.37 0.78
C THR A 123 -6.37 4.34 1.93
N HIS A 124 -6.02 3.79 3.08
CA HIS A 124 -5.46 4.49 4.23
C HIS A 124 -3.92 4.44 4.24
N SER A 125 -3.30 3.71 3.31
CA SER A 125 -1.86 3.53 3.25
C SER A 125 -1.16 4.60 2.41
N PRO A 126 -0.21 5.38 2.99
CA PRO A 126 0.59 6.32 2.20
C PRO A 126 1.49 5.59 1.19
N PHE A 127 1.77 4.30 1.39
CA PHE A 127 2.60 3.51 0.48
C PHE A 127 1.86 3.20 -0.82
N VAL A 128 0.55 2.96 -0.77
CA VAL A 128 -0.28 2.74 -1.96
C VAL A 128 -0.43 4.05 -2.72
N VAL A 129 -0.74 5.15 -2.04
CA VAL A 129 -0.94 6.46 -2.70
C VAL A 129 0.29 6.91 -3.49
N ASN A 130 1.48 6.67 -2.95
CA ASN A 130 2.74 7.05 -3.62
C ASN A 130 3.26 5.99 -4.61
N SER A 131 2.54 4.89 -4.85
CA SER A 131 3.00 3.80 -5.73
C SER A 131 2.88 4.12 -7.22
N VAL A 132 1.95 5.01 -7.61
CA VAL A 132 1.67 5.32 -9.03
C VAL A 132 1.67 6.82 -9.26
N ILE A 133 2.67 7.30 -10.02
CA ILE A 133 2.86 8.72 -10.34
C ILE A 133 1.70 9.26 -11.18
N ASN A 134 1.27 8.51 -12.20
CA ASN A 134 0.23 8.94 -13.13
C ASN A 134 -1.17 8.57 -12.62
N SER A 135 -1.52 9.01 -11.41
CA SER A 135 -2.83 8.75 -10.81
C SER A 135 -3.53 10.04 -10.38
N ASN A 136 -4.86 10.04 -10.40
CA ASN A 136 -5.65 11.12 -9.79
C ASN A 136 -5.94 10.75 -8.35
N VAL A 137 -5.30 11.42 -7.41
CA VAL A 137 -5.50 11.16 -5.98
C VAL A 137 -6.43 12.19 -5.38
N TYR A 138 -7.43 11.72 -4.65
CA TYR A 138 -8.38 12.55 -3.93
C TYR A 138 -8.30 12.26 -2.43
N ALA A 139 -7.98 13.29 -1.67
CA ALA A 139 -8.01 13.29 -0.21
C ALA A 139 -9.43 13.59 0.27
N LEU A 140 -9.99 12.75 1.14
CA LEU A 140 -11.29 13.00 1.76
C LEU A 140 -11.08 13.65 3.14
N LYS A 141 -11.66 14.84 3.36
CA LYS A 141 -11.61 15.55 4.65
C LYS A 141 -12.98 16.05 5.07
N TYR A 142 -13.17 16.21 6.37
CA TYR A 142 -14.34 16.93 6.89
C TYR A 142 -14.15 18.44 6.75
N ASP A 143 -15.20 19.14 6.31
CA ASP A 143 -15.27 20.61 6.40
C ASP A 143 -15.68 21.08 7.82
N ASP A 144 -15.71 22.39 8.05
CA ASP A 144 -16.12 23.00 9.33
C ASP A 144 -17.54 22.58 9.77
N ASN A 145 -18.37 22.15 8.82
CA ASN A 145 -19.74 21.67 9.04
C ASN A 145 -19.81 20.14 9.17
N LYS A 146 -18.68 19.45 9.32
CA LYS A 146 -18.56 17.98 9.40
C LYS A 146 -19.09 17.24 8.17
N ARG A 147 -19.03 17.85 6.99
CA ARG A 147 -19.36 17.19 5.71
C ARG A 147 -18.08 16.67 5.05
N VAL A 148 -18.16 15.51 4.41
CA VAL A 148 -17.02 14.96 3.66
C VAL A 148 -16.86 15.72 2.35
N CYS A 149 -15.69 16.29 2.14
CA CYS A 149 -15.27 16.98 0.92
C CYS A 149 -14.05 16.29 0.31
N SER A 150 -13.98 16.22 -1.01
CA SER A 150 -12.84 15.67 -1.74
C SER A 150 -11.90 16.78 -2.22
N TYR A 151 -10.60 16.56 -2.06
CA TYR A 151 -9.54 17.48 -2.44
C TYR A 151 -8.58 16.76 -3.38
N LYS A 152 -8.48 17.22 -4.62
CA LYS A 152 -7.53 16.65 -5.57
C LYS A 152 -6.10 17.02 -5.17
N LEU A 153 -5.24 16.02 -5.01
CA LEU A 153 -3.83 16.20 -4.74
C LEU A 153 -3.06 16.32 -6.07
N ASP A 154 -2.20 17.34 -6.18
CA ASP A 154 -1.30 17.53 -7.33
C ASP A 154 0.14 17.27 -6.89
N PHE A 155 0.63 16.08 -7.21
CA PHE A 155 2.00 15.65 -6.90
C PHE A 155 3.05 16.19 -7.88
N HIS A 156 2.65 16.68 -9.06
CA HIS A 156 3.57 17.15 -10.11
C HIS A 156 4.10 18.56 -9.85
N ASN A 157 3.26 19.48 -9.35
CA ASN A 157 3.66 20.88 -9.13
C ASN A 157 3.77 21.29 -7.66
N LYS A 158 3.18 20.53 -6.72
CA LYS A 158 3.08 20.91 -5.31
C LYS A 158 3.27 19.71 -4.37
N SER A 159 4.32 18.92 -4.61
CA SER A 159 4.59 17.69 -3.86
C SER A 159 4.64 17.90 -2.33
N ALA A 160 5.11 19.06 -1.86
CA ALA A 160 5.12 19.41 -0.44
C ALA A 160 3.69 19.54 0.16
N ASN A 161 2.80 20.29 -0.49
CA ASN A 161 1.42 20.48 -0.03
C ASN A 161 0.61 19.19 -0.17
N ALA A 162 0.82 18.43 -1.25
CA ALA A 162 0.15 17.15 -1.45
C ALA A 162 0.54 16.14 -0.36
N LEU A 163 1.82 16.08 0.01
CA LEU A 163 2.32 15.22 1.08
C LEU A 163 1.81 15.66 2.46
N GLU A 164 1.71 16.96 2.70
CA GLU A 164 1.13 17.51 3.94
C GLU A 164 -0.36 17.18 4.07
N ILE A 165 -1.15 17.40 3.01
CA ILE A 165 -2.56 17.04 2.99
C ILE A 165 -2.72 15.53 3.20
N LEU A 166 -1.87 14.72 2.56
CA LEU A 166 -1.88 13.27 2.70
C LEU A 166 -1.60 12.82 4.13
N ARG A 167 -0.59 13.40 4.79
CA ARG A 167 -0.27 13.12 6.21
C ARG A 167 -1.43 13.45 7.13
N ASP A 168 -2.07 14.58 6.90
CA ASP A 168 -3.22 15.04 7.67
C ASP A 168 -4.45 14.13 7.49
N VAL A 169 -4.78 13.75 6.23
CA VAL A 169 -5.91 12.83 5.95
C VAL A 169 -5.68 11.44 6.50
N LEU A 170 -4.50 10.88 6.22
CA LEU A 170 -4.20 9.50 6.58
C LEU A 170 -3.88 9.34 8.06
N GLY A 171 -3.84 10.43 8.82
CA GLY A 171 -3.46 10.40 10.24
C GLY A 171 -2.12 9.72 10.42
N VAL A 172 -1.18 9.92 9.46
CA VAL A 172 0.20 9.45 9.58
C VAL A 172 0.98 10.64 10.10
N PRO A 173 0.97 10.90 11.42
CA PRO A 173 1.97 11.79 11.97
C PRO A 173 3.32 11.21 11.57
N VAL A 174 4.30 12.09 11.39
CA VAL A 174 5.71 11.73 11.32
C VAL A 174 5.94 10.53 12.23
N THR A 175 6.52 9.45 11.71
CA THR A 175 6.67 8.11 12.34
C THR A 175 7.25 8.17 13.75
N PHE A 176 6.49 8.70 14.68
CA PHE A 176 6.83 8.90 16.05
C PHE A 176 6.03 7.85 16.80
N PRO A 177 6.72 6.94 17.50
CA PRO A 177 6.06 6.26 18.59
C PRO A 177 5.34 7.28 19.47
N ILE A 178 4.14 6.94 19.94
CA ILE A 178 3.29 7.81 20.79
C ILE A 178 4.09 8.45 21.93
N TRP A 179 5.03 7.70 22.53
CA TRP A 179 5.89 8.19 23.61
C TRP A 179 6.88 9.30 23.18
N ILE A 180 7.27 9.38 21.90
CA ILE A 180 8.07 10.49 21.37
C ILE A 180 7.19 11.72 21.18
N GLU A 181 5.97 11.55 20.67
CA GLU A 181 5.03 12.67 20.52
C GLU A 181 4.71 13.32 21.87
N GLU A 182 4.42 12.53 22.89
CA GLU A 182 4.15 13.04 24.23
C GLU A 182 5.32 13.83 24.79
N LYS A 183 6.55 13.32 24.64
CA LYS A 183 7.76 14.02 25.08
C LYS A 183 8.02 15.29 24.28
N LEU A 184 7.82 15.22 22.96
CA LEU A 184 8.03 16.35 22.07
C LEU A 184 7.01 17.45 22.36
N ASP A 185 5.73 17.12 22.56
CA ASP A 185 4.67 18.07 22.90
C ASP A 185 4.94 18.79 24.23
N VAL A 186 5.46 18.07 25.24
CA VAL A 186 5.89 18.67 26.53
C VAL A 186 6.99 19.71 26.34
N ILE A 187 8.00 19.42 25.49
CA ILE A 187 9.08 20.37 25.20
C ILE A 187 8.53 21.54 24.37
N LEU A 188 7.84 21.25 23.28
CA LEU A 188 7.35 22.24 22.34
C LEU A 188 6.37 23.22 22.98
N LYS A 189 5.55 22.81 23.95
CA LYS A 189 4.70 23.71 24.74
C LYS A 189 5.48 24.84 25.42
N LYS A 190 6.71 24.60 25.88
CA LYS A 190 7.56 25.63 26.51
C LYS A 190 8.09 26.66 25.50
N TYR A 191 8.16 26.27 24.24
CA TYR A 191 8.80 27.06 23.18
C TYR A 191 7.80 27.65 22.17
N ARG A 192 6.51 27.30 22.29
CA ARG A 192 5.45 27.67 21.34
C ARG A 192 5.22 29.18 21.22
N ASP A 193 5.29 29.90 22.34
CA ASP A 193 5.11 31.37 22.40
C ASP A 193 6.44 32.15 22.42
N THR A 194 7.57 31.45 22.31
CA THR A 194 8.90 32.04 22.44
C THR A 194 9.47 32.31 21.06
N GLN A 195 9.95 33.53 20.80
CA GLN A 195 10.64 33.82 19.53
C GLN A 195 11.86 32.90 19.34
N LEU A 196 11.97 32.34 18.14
CA LEU A 196 13.12 31.56 17.69
C LEU A 196 14.36 32.45 17.61
N THR A 197 15.07 32.57 18.73
CA THR A 197 16.40 33.20 18.80
C THR A 197 17.49 32.14 18.90
N ALA A 198 18.75 32.51 18.63
CA ALA A 198 19.90 31.61 18.77
C ALA A 198 19.99 30.96 20.16
N LYS A 199 19.56 31.69 21.21
CA LYS A 199 19.52 31.19 22.59
C LYS A 199 18.41 30.16 22.80
N THR A 200 17.22 30.44 22.28
CA THR A 200 16.08 29.51 22.30
C THR A 200 16.41 28.22 21.55
N TYR A 201 17.08 28.33 20.41
CA TYR A 201 17.52 27.18 19.60
C TYR A 201 18.49 26.27 20.37
N THR A 202 19.52 26.85 21.02
CA THR A 202 20.48 26.06 21.80
C THR A 202 19.82 25.38 23.00
N ASN A 203 18.87 26.05 23.67
CA ASN A 203 18.13 25.47 24.79
C ASN A 203 17.24 24.30 24.33
N LEU A 204 16.49 24.47 23.23
CA LEU A 204 15.68 23.42 22.65
C LEU A 204 16.53 22.20 22.24
N LYS A 205 17.68 22.45 21.60
CA LYS A 205 18.61 21.39 21.20
C LYS A 205 19.14 20.62 22.41
N ASN A 206 19.46 21.31 23.51
CA ASN A 206 19.94 20.66 24.74
C ASN A 206 18.84 19.83 25.41
N GLU A 207 17.62 20.35 25.54
CA GLU A 207 16.48 19.59 26.11
C GLU A 207 16.14 18.35 25.26
N LEU A 208 16.18 18.46 23.93
CA LEU A 208 16.00 17.32 23.04
C LEU A 208 17.09 16.26 23.24
N ASN A 209 18.35 16.68 23.38
CA ASN A 209 19.46 15.75 23.64
C ASN A 209 19.35 15.07 25.00
N GLU A 210 18.95 15.78 26.06
CA GLU A 210 18.74 15.22 27.40
C GLU A 210 17.63 14.15 27.42
N MET A 211 16.62 14.29 26.55
CA MET A 211 15.54 13.32 26.40
C MET A 211 15.83 12.20 25.39
N GLY A 212 17.03 12.17 24.79
CA GLY A 212 17.40 11.19 23.77
C GLY A 212 16.74 11.41 22.41
N LEU A 213 16.23 12.63 22.15
CA LEU A 213 15.52 13.05 20.94
C LEU A 213 16.34 13.99 20.04
N GLY A 214 17.67 14.01 20.20
CA GLY A 214 18.57 14.92 19.49
C GLY A 214 18.44 14.89 17.95
N GLU A 215 18.21 13.70 17.39
CA GLU A 215 18.02 13.48 15.95
C GLU A 215 16.70 14.07 15.40
N HIS A 216 15.78 14.49 16.29
CA HIS A 216 14.47 15.02 15.94
C HIS A 216 14.40 16.56 15.92
N MET A 217 15.55 17.24 15.95
CA MET A 217 15.63 18.71 15.90
C MET A 217 14.97 19.32 14.64
N PRO A 218 15.18 18.79 13.41
CA PRO A 218 14.53 19.34 12.22
C PRO A 218 12.99 19.33 12.31
N GLN A 219 12.43 18.26 12.89
CA GLN A 219 11.00 18.07 13.06
C GLN A 219 10.43 18.97 14.15
N ALA A 220 11.15 19.14 15.27
CA ALA A 220 10.76 20.08 16.33
C ALA A 220 10.65 21.52 15.80
N LEU A 221 11.57 21.92 14.91
CA LEU A 221 11.57 23.23 14.27
C LEU A 221 10.41 23.39 13.27
N ASP A 222 10.10 22.35 12.48
CA ASP A 222 8.96 22.34 11.56
C ASP A 222 7.64 22.59 12.32
N VAL A 223 7.44 21.94 13.47
CA VAL A 223 6.24 22.15 14.30
C VAL A 223 6.19 23.56 14.90
N LEU A 224 7.31 24.11 15.38
CA LEU A 224 7.36 25.48 15.94
C LEU A 224 7.17 26.57 14.86
N GLN A 225 7.61 26.32 13.63
CA GLN A 225 7.38 27.24 12.52
C GLN A 225 5.92 27.22 12.06
N ARG A 226 5.29 26.03 11.98
CA ARG A 226 3.87 25.90 11.61
C ARG A 226 2.92 26.51 12.65
N GLY A 227 3.25 26.38 13.95
CA GLY A 227 2.47 26.99 15.03
C GLY A 227 2.44 28.53 15.03
N ASN A 228 3.31 29.18 14.25
CA ASN A 228 3.41 30.65 14.13
C ASN A 228 2.76 31.22 12.85
N ILE A 229 2.24 30.37 11.97
CA ILE A 229 1.52 30.82 10.77
C ILE A 229 0.04 30.91 11.15
N LYS A 230 -0.38 32.10 11.57
CA LYS A 230 -1.80 32.50 11.65
C LYS A 230 -2.41 32.65 10.28
#